data_AF-K3YVZ8-F1
#
_entry.id   AF-K3YVZ8-F1
#
_cell.length_a   1.000
_cell.length_b   1.000
_cell.length_c   1.000
_cell.angle_alpha   90.00
_cell.angle_beta   90.00
_cell.angle_gamma   90.00
#
_symmetry.space_group_name_H-M   'P 1'
#
loop_
_entity.id
_entity.type
_entity.pdbx_description
1 polymer ?
#
loop_
_entity_poly.entity_id
_entity_poly.type
_entity_poly.pdbx_seq_one_letter_code
_entity_poly.pdbx_strand_id
1 'polypeptide(L)'
;MERITQISESCLNASTPLRHLSPKERLREAKREELGLISKERQRELDVAKAKAKAKAKSKGTGADDGDRVLMGPPGLDYISLGLVDEEAIPKYELTVEDGRRLAKEYSRVLMRRHRARQTAESTLLTLKKEAIAALPEQLQAAAMVPDMTPFPANRYMATLTPPIEGYIEKVRDAAKKHSVKEKLR
;
A
#
# COMPACT_ATOMS: atom_id res chain seq x y z
N MET A 1 6.23 31.13 33.42
CA MET A 1 4.79 31.41 33.29
C MET A 1 4.24 31.00 31.92
N GLU A 2 4.89 31.38 30.82
CA GLU A 2 4.42 31.09 29.43
C GLU A 2 4.30 29.61 29.07
N ARG A 3 5.18 28.75 29.61
CA ARG A 3 5.12 27.30 29.34
C ARG A 3 3.88 26.64 29.96
N ILE A 4 3.43 27.15 31.11
CA ILE A 4 2.26 26.62 31.81
C ILE A 4 0.98 27.07 31.10
N THR A 5 0.95 28.31 30.61
CA THR A 5 -0.19 28.82 29.83
C THR A 5 -0.31 28.06 28.50
N GLN A 6 0.79 27.83 27.78
CA GLN A 6 0.81 27.02 26.55
C GLN A 6 0.33 25.58 26.78
N ILE A 7 0.77 24.94 27.86
CA ILE A 7 0.32 23.59 28.21
C ILE A 7 -1.19 23.61 28.54
N SER A 8 -1.65 24.58 29.32
CA SER A 8 -3.08 24.69 29.68
C SER A 8 -3.97 24.93 28.46
N GLU A 9 -3.53 25.77 27.53
CA GLU A 9 -4.24 26.04 26.27
C GLU A 9 -4.24 24.80 25.37
N SER A 10 -3.13 24.05 25.32
CA SER A 10 -3.05 22.81 24.55
C SER A 10 -3.99 21.73 25.08
N CYS A 11 -4.15 21.62 26.40
CA CYS A 11 -5.07 20.69 27.04
C CYS A 11 -6.54 21.09 26.84
N LEU A 12 -6.85 22.38 26.94
CA LEU A 12 -8.20 22.91 26.70
C LEU A 12 -8.62 22.85 25.23
N ASN A 13 -7.65 22.92 24.32
CA ASN A 13 -7.87 22.80 22.87
C ASN A 13 -7.60 21.39 22.34
N ALA A 14 -7.27 20.41 23.18
CA ALA A 14 -7.09 19.04 22.73
C ALA A 14 -8.38 18.54 22.03
N SER A 15 -8.22 17.73 20.98
CA SER A 15 -9.38 17.09 20.35
C SER A 15 -9.99 16.11 21.33
N THR A 16 -11.26 16.30 21.65
CA THR A 16 -12.09 15.26 22.25
C THR A 16 -12.10 14.04 21.31
N PRO A 17 -12.04 12.81 21.85
CA PRO A 17 -12.20 11.62 21.04
C PRO A 17 -13.59 11.65 20.41
N LEU A 18 -13.67 11.32 19.10
CA LEU A 18 -14.93 11.30 18.35
C LEU A 18 -15.97 10.46 19.08
N ARG A 19 -16.93 11.13 19.74
CA ARG A 19 -18.02 10.45 20.42
C ARG A 19 -19.01 9.98 19.35
N HIS A 20 -19.36 8.70 19.36
CA HIS A 20 -20.42 8.20 18.50
C HIS A 20 -21.76 8.88 18.88
N LEU A 21 -22.29 9.72 17.99
CA LEU A 21 -23.59 10.37 18.14
C LEU A 21 -24.71 9.50 17.60
N SER A 22 -25.73 9.29 18.43
CA SER A 22 -26.96 8.63 18.00
C SER A 22 -27.69 9.45 16.92
N PRO A 23 -28.54 8.82 16.08
CA PRO A 23 -29.25 9.53 15.00
C PRO A 23 -30.08 10.73 15.49
N LYS A 24 -30.67 10.64 16.69
CA LYS A 24 -31.44 11.73 17.31
C LYS A 24 -30.55 12.92 17.70
N GLU A 25 -29.34 12.66 18.18
CA GLU A 25 -28.39 13.71 18.57
C GLU A 25 -27.82 14.42 17.34
N ARG A 26 -27.55 13.70 16.25
CA ARG A 26 -27.14 14.29 14.96
C ARG A 26 -28.18 15.25 14.39
N LEU A 27 -29.46 14.88 14.46
CA LEU A 27 -30.56 15.78 14.04
C LEU A 27 -30.67 17.03 14.93
N ARG A 28 -30.36 16.90 16.23
CA ARG A 28 -30.35 18.03 17.16
C ARG A 28 -29.18 18.97 16.89
N GLU A 29 -28.00 18.43 16.57
CA GLU A 29 -26.85 19.23 16.16
C GLU A 29 -27.08 19.91 14.82
N ALA A 30 -27.69 19.23 13.84
CA ALA A 30 -28.06 19.84 12.56
C ALA A 30 -29.01 21.05 12.75
N LYS A 31 -30.04 20.92 13.61
CA LYS A 31 -30.91 22.05 13.97
C LYS A 31 -30.19 23.17 14.71
N ARG A 32 -29.16 22.85 15.50
CA ARG A 32 -28.32 23.87 16.16
C ARG A 32 -27.43 24.60 15.17
N GLU A 33 -26.89 23.88 14.18
CA GLU A 33 -26.14 24.46 13.07
C GLU A 33 -27.02 25.37 12.21
N GLU A 34 -28.26 24.98 11.93
CA GLU A 34 -29.26 25.82 11.25
C GLU A 34 -29.57 27.11 12.02
N LEU A 35 -29.55 27.06 13.37
CA LEU A 35 -29.73 28.21 14.25
C LEU A 35 -28.42 28.99 14.51
N GLY A 36 -27.32 28.64 13.85
CA GLY A 36 -26.04 29.34 13.95
C GLY A 36 -25.20 29.00 15.20
N LEU A 37 -25.62 28.03 16.02
CA LEU A 37 -24.84 27.55 17.17
C LEU A 37 -23.91 26.40 16.73
N ILE A 38 -22.70 26.78 16.29
CA ILE A 38 -21.68 25.85 15.80
C ILE A 38 -20.80 25.36 16.98
N SER A 39 -20.59 24.05 17.09
CA SER A 39 -19.68 23.46 18.08
C SER A 39 -18.20 23.71 17.70
N LYS A 40 -17.30 23.70 18.70
CA LYS A 40 -15.85 23.83 18.46
C LYS A 40 -15.30 22.72 17.55
N GLU A 41 -15.87 21.51 17.64
CA GLU A 41 -15.52 20.37 16.79
C GLU A 41 -15.92 20.62 15.33
N ARG A 42 -17.15 21.11 15.10
CA ARG A 42 -17.64 21.44 13.77
C ARG A 42 -16.85 22.57 13.10
N GLN A 43 -16.42 23.57 13.88
CA GLN A 43 -15.51 24.61 13.38
C GLN A 43 -14.18 24.02 12.89
N ARG A 44 -13.59 23.08 13.63
CA ARG A 44 -12.36 22.38 13.21
C ARG A 44 -12.57 21.54 11.95
N GLU A 45 -13.70 20.84 11.83
CA GLU A 45 -14.04 20.11 10.60
C GLU A 45 -14.14 21.03 9.39
N LEU A 46 -14.80 22.18 9.55
CA LEU A 46 -14.92 23.19 8.50
C LEU A 46 -13.56 23.80 8.14
N ASP A 47 -12.69 24.03 9.11
CA ASP A 47 -11.33 24.55 8.86
C ASP A 47 -10.43 23.53 8.17
N VAL A 48 -10.52 22.25 8.54
CA VAL A 48 -9.83 21.14 7.84
C VAL A 48 -10.37 20.96 6.43
N ALA A 49 -11.69 21.05 6.23
CA ALA A 49 -12.32 20.98 4.92
C ALA A 49 -11.90 22.16 4.03
N LYS A 50 -11.85 23.37 4.58
CA LYS A 50 -11.33 24.57 3.91
C LYS A 50 -9.83 24.44 3.58
N ALA A 51 -9.03 23.90 4.50
CA ALA A 51 -7.60 23.66 4.26
C ALA A 51 -7.38 22.61 3.15
N LYS A 52 -8.14 21.51 3.15
CA LYS A 52 -8.13 20.50 2.08
C LYS A 52 -8.61 21.08 0.74
N ALA A 53 -9.64 21.92 0.75
CA ALA A 53 -10.12 22.61 -0.46
C ALA A 53 -9.07 23.59 -1.00
N LYS A 54 -8.39 24.35 -0.13
CA LYS A 54 -7.27 25.22 -0.51
C LYS A 54 -6.07 24.42 -1.03
N ALA A 55 -5.72 23.29 -0.41
CA ALA A 55 -4.66 22.41 -0.90
C ALA A 55 -5.01 21.83 -2.28
N LYS A 56 -6.26 21.40 -2.48
CA LYS A 56 -6.77 20.91 -3.76
C LYS A 56 -6.84 22.00 -4.82
N ALA A 57 -7.11 23.25 -4.45
CA ALA A 57 -7.06 24.40 -5.36
C ALA A 57 -5.61 24.78 -5.71
N LYS A 58 -4.68 24.68 -4.76
CA LYS A 58 -3.25 24.94 -4.97
C LYS A 58 -2.60 23.86 -5.85
N SER A 59 -3.05 22.60 -5.75
CA SER A 59 -2.66 21.53 -6.68
C SER A 59 -3.35 21.62 -8.05
N LYS A 60 -4.45 22.39 -8.16
CA LYS A 60 -5.13 22.67 -9.44
C LYS A 60 -4.53 23.87 -10.20
N GLY A 61 -3.64 24.64 -9.56
CA GLY A 61 -2.98 25.82 -10.13
C GLY A 61 -1.79 25.51 -11.05
N THR A 62 -1.44 24.24 -11.22
CA THR A 62 -0.45 23.77 -12.20
C THR A 62 -1.12 22.73 -13.10
N GLY A 63 -1.68 23.20 -14.23
CA GLY A 63 -2.03 22.37 -15.38
C GLY A 63 -3.23 21.45 -15.22
N ALA A 64 -4.43 22.01 -15.05
CA ALA A 64 -5.69 21.26 -15.16
C ALA A 64 -6.53 21.77 -16.34
N ASP A 65 -5.88 21.89 -17.50
CA ASP A 65 -6.53 22.00 -18.80
C ASP A 65 -5.77 21.08 -19.76
N ASP A 66 -6.52 20.36 -20.60
CA ASP A 66 -6.10 19.26 -21.50
C ASP A 66 -5.77 17.89 -20.89
N GLY A 67 -6.75 16.97 -20.98
CA GLY A 67 -6.51 15.53 -21.14
C GLY A 67 -5.71 14.83 -20.04
N ASP A 68 -6.25 14.84 -18.82
CA ASP A 68 -5.70 14.35 -17.55
C ASP A 68 -4.78 13.09 -17.68
N ARG A 69 -3.50 13.34 -17.94
CA ARG A 69 -2.42 12.35 -17.84
C ARG A 69 -2.07 12.19 -16.38
N VAL A 70 -2.32 11.01 -15.83
CA VAL A 70 -1.81 10.64 -14.50
C VAL A 70 -0.29 10.45 -14.62
N LEU A 71 0.47 11.50 -14.34
CA LEU A 71 1.94 11.44 -14.23
C LEU A 71 2.28 10.49 -13.09
N MET A 72 2.84 9.33 -13.42
CA MET A 72 3.16 8.29 -12.45
C MET A 72 4.59 8.51 -11.94
N GLY A 73 4.72 9.33 -10.90
CA GLY A 73 6.02 9.58 -10.27
C GLY A 73 6.20 11.03 -9.82
N PRO A 74 7.40 11.37 -9.32
CA PRO A 74 7.77 12.76 -9.07
C PRO A 74 7.81 13.54 -10.41
N PRO A 75 7.40 14.81 -10.41
CA PRO A 75 7.34 15.61 -11.64
C PRO A 75 8.72 15.71 -12.30
N GLY A 76 8.81 15.41 -13.60
CA GLY A 76 10.05 15.49 -14.38
C GLY A 76 10.86 14.20 -14.45
N LEU A 77 10.37 13.09 -13.89
CA LEU A 77 10.96 11.75 -14.04
C LEU A 77 10.11 10.81 -14.90
N ASP A 78 9.27 11.37 -15.76
CA ASP A 78 8.49 10.57 -16.69
C ASP A 78 9.32 10.29 -17.95
N TYR A 79 9.11 9.13 -18.58
CA TYR A 79 9.83 8.77 -19.80
C TYR A 79 9.65 9.78 -20.95
N ILE A 80 8.55 10.53 -20.93
CA ILE A 80 8.24 11.61 -21.85
C ILE A 80 9.07 12.87 -21.54
N SER A 81 9.10 13.30 -20.27
CA SER A 81 9.86 14.49 -19.85
C SER A 81 11.38 14.28 -19.93
N LEU A 82 11.83 13.03 -19.85
CA LEU A 82 13.21 12.61 -20.09
C LEU A 82 13.56 12.47 -21.59
N GLY A 83 12.60 12.65 -22.50
CA GLY A 83 12.82 12.53 -23.95
C GLY A 83 13.16 11.11 -24.43
N LEU A 84 12.84 10.08 -23.64
CA LEU A 84 13.06 8.67 -24.00
C LEU A 84 11.92 8.12 -24.86
N VAL A 85 10.72 8.69 -24.75
CA VAL A 85 9.52 8.27 -25.47
C VAL A 85 8.80 9.49 -26.01
N ASP A 86 8.61 9.55 -27.32
CA ASP A 86 7.81 10.58 -27.97
C ASP A 86 6.33 10.38 -27.68
N GLU A 87 5.64 11.45 -27.30
CA GLU A 87 4.23 11.41 -26.92
C GLU A 87 3.31 10.91 -28.04
N GLU A 88 3.65 11.28 -29.28
CA GLU A 88 2.88 10.97 -30.48
C GLU A 88 3.03 9.50 -30.90
N ALA A 89 4.14 8.86 -30.51
CA ALA A 89 4.42 7.46 -30.80
C ALA A 89 3.68 6.50 -29.85
N ILE A 90 3.05 7.01 -28.79
CA ILE A 90 2.33 6.18 -27.82
C ILE A 90 1.02 5.70 -28.45
N PRO A 91 0.86 4.39 -28.72
CA PRO A 91 -0.38 3.87 -29.27
C PRO A 91 -1.52 4.09 -28.27
N LYS A 92 -2.51 4.88 -28.68
CA LYS A 92 -3.75 5.09 -27.92
C LYS A 92 -4.67 3.92 -28.20
N TYR A 93 -4.86 3.06 -27.21
CA TYR A 93 -5.84 1.97 -27.30
C TYR A 93 -7.17 2.46 -26.74
N GLU A 94 -8.20 2.49 -27.57
CA GLU A 94 -9.58 2.71 -27.13
C GLU A 94 -10.11 1.42 -26.49
N LEU A 95 -9.80 1.19 -25.22
CA LEU A 95 -10.55 0.20 -24.46
C LEU A 95 -11.93 0.80 -24.18
N THR A 96 -12.99 0.17 -24.68
CA THR A 96 -14.34 0.60 -24.34
C THR A 96 -14.49 0.58 -22.82
N VAL A 97 -15.09 1.63 -22.25
CA VAL A 97 -15.27 1.75 -20.79
C VAL A 97 -16.02 0.53 -20.22
N GLU A 98 -16.89 -0.06 -21.03
CA GLU A 98 -17.67 -1.26 -20.71
C GLU A 98 -16.80 -2.51 -20.58
N ASP A 99 -15.89 -2.75 -21.54
CA ASP A 99 -14.97 -3.90 -21.47
C ASP A 99 -13.99 -3.77 -20.31
N GLY A 100 -13.48 -2.56 -20.05
CA GLY A 100 -12.64 -2.30 -18.88
C GLY A 100 -13.35 -2.62 -17.56
N ARG A 101 -14.62 -2.20 -17.42
CA ARG A 101 -15.44 -2.51 -16.22
C ARG A 101 -15.71 -4.02 -16.09
N ARG A 102 -15.98 -4.70 -17.20
CA ARG A 102 -16.21 -6.16 -17.22
C ARG A 102 -14.97 -6.93 -16.79
N LEU A 103 -13.80 -6.61 -17.35
CA LEU A 103 -12.53 -7.26 -17.02
C LEU A 103 -12.14 -7.03 -15.54
N ALA A 104 -12.29 -5.80 -15.04
CA ALA A 104 -11.98 -5.48 -13.65
C ALA A 104 -12.88 -6.25 -12.66
N LYS A 105 -14.16 -6.40 -13.00
CA LYS A 105 -15.12 -7.17 -12.18
C LYS A 105 -14.75 -8.66 -12.13
N GLU A 106 -14.40 -9.26 -13.27
CA GLU A 106 -13.99 -10.67 -13.30
C GLU A 106 -12.65 -10.91 -12.60
N TYR A 107 -11.67 -10.01 -12.80
CA TYR A 107 -10.40 -10.08 -12.06
C TYR A 107 -10.63 -10.05 -10.54
N SER A 108 -11.45 -9.11 -10.07
CA SER A 108 -11.83 -9.00 -8.66
C SER A 108 -12.51 -10.27 -8.14
N ARG A 109 -13.40 -10.86 -8.94
CA ARG A 109 -14.10 -12.11 -8.59
C ARG A 109 -13.13 -13.29 -8.44
N VAL A 110 -12.21 -13.45 -9.39
CA VAL A 110 -11.18 -14.51 -9.35
C VAL A 110 -10.24 -14.31 -8.17
N LEU A 111 -9.78 -13.09 -7.93
CA LEU A 111 -8.90 -12.77 -6.81
C LEU A 111 -9.55 -13.08 -5.47
N MET A 112 -10.82 -12.71 -5.30
CA MET A 112 -11.58 -13.00 -4.07
C MET A 112 -11.83 -14.49 -3.88
N ARG A 113 -12.02 -15.27 -4.96
CA ARG A 113 -12.12 -16.73 -4.88
C ARG A 113 -10.79 -17.33 -4.39
N ARG A 114 -9.66 -16.93 -5.00
CA ARG A 114 -8.32 -17.37 -4.59
C ARG A 114 -8.03 -17.00 -3.14
N HIS A 115 -8.38 -15.78 -2.73
CA HIS A 115 -8.17 -15.32 -1.35
C HIS A 115 -8.94 -16.19 -0.35
N ARG A 116 -10.23 -16.45 -0.60
CA ARG A 116 -11.04 -17.31 0.27
C ARG A 116 -10.48 -18.73 0.35
N ALA A 117 -10.09 -19.32 -0.78
CA ALA A 117 -9.47 -20.64 -0.81
C ALA A 117 -8.16 -20.69 0.01
N ARG A 118 -7.36 -19.62 -0.06
CA ARG A 118 -6.14 -19.50 0.75
C ARG A 118 -6.46 -19.40 2.23
N GLN A 119 -7.42 -18.55 2.61
CA GLN A 119 -7.86 -18.39 4.00
C GLN A 119 -8.38 -19.70 4.61
N THR A 120 -9.16 -20.47 3.85
CA THR A 120 -9.64 -21.79 4.30
C THR A 120 -8.48 -22.78 4.45
N ALA A 121 -7.53 -22.79 3.52
CA ALA A 121 -6.36 -23.67 3.62
C ALA A 121 -5.48 -23.30 4.83
N GLU A 122 -5.19 -22.01 5.03
CA GLU A 122 -4.40 -21.52 6.16
C GLU A 122 -5.09 -21.81 7.50
N SER A 123 -6.42 -21.61 7.60
CA SER A 123 -7.16 -21.89 8.82
C SER A 123 -7.18 -23.38 9.17
N THR A 124 -7.44 -24.25 8.18
CA THR A 124 -7.41 -25.71 8.38
C THR A 124 -6.01 -26.21 8.76
N LEU A 125 -4.96 -25.67 8.14
CA LEU A 125 -3.58 -26.03 8.50
C LEU A 125 -3.24 -25.61 9.94
N LEU A 126 -3.75 -24.46 10.38
CA LEU A 126 -3.57 -23.98 11.75
C LEU A 126 -4.33 -24.84 12.77
N THR A 127 -5.57 -25.24 12.48
CA THR A 127 -6.33 -26.14 13.39
C THR A 127 -5.64 -27.49 13.52
N LEU A 128 -5.27 -28.10 12.38
CA LEU A 128 -4.55 -29.37 12.37
C LEU A 128 -3.19 -29.29 13.08
N LYS A 129 -2.46 -28.18 12.94
CA LYS A 129 -1.20 -27.96 13.69
C LYS A 129 -1.45 -27.99 15.20
N LYS A 130 -2.51 -27.33 15.69
CA LYS A 130 -2.83 -27.28 17.12
C LYS A 130 -3.25 -28.65 17.65
N GLU A 131 -4.08 -29.36 16.90
CA GLU A 131 -4.52 -30.72 17.24
C GLU A 131 -3.34 -31.69 17.29
N ALA A 132 -2.42 -31.60 16.31
CA ALA A 132 -1.21 -32.41 16.29
C ALA A 132 -0.30 -32.14 17.49
N ILE A 133 -0.14 -30.88 17.91
CA ILE A 133 0.63 -30.54 19.12
C ILE A 133 -0.06 -31.10 20.36
N ALA A 134 -1.39 -30.99 20.47
CA ALA A 134 -2.13 -31.50 21.62
C ALA A 134 -2.08 -33.03 21.74
N ALA A 135 -1.90 -33.75 20.62
CA ALA A 135 -1.77 -35.20 20.59
C ALA A 135 -0.37 -35.70 21.05
N LEU A 136 0.63 -34.83 21.20
CA LEU A 136 1.97 -35.21 21.65
C LEU A 136 2.00 -35.51 23.16
N PRO A 137 2.97 -36.30 23.66
CA PRO A 137 3.25 -36.41 25.10
C PRO A 137 3.67 -35.06 25.71
N GLU A 138 3.32 -34.82 26.97
CA GLU A 138 3.50 -33.53 27.68
C GLU A 138 4.93 -32.96 27.58
N GLN A 139 5.95 -33.83 27.67
CA GLN A 139 7.36 -33.45 27.53
C GLN A 139 7.69 -32.83 26.16
N LEU A 140 7.07 -33.33 25.09
CA LEU A 140 7.30 -32.84 23.72
C LEU A 140 6.40 -31.66 23.35
N GLN A 141 5.24 -31.53 24.01
CA GLN A 141 4.36 -30.37 23.83
C GLN A 141 5.06 -29.07 24.21
N ALA A 142 5.75 -29.05 25.35
CA ALA A 142 6.48 -27.88 25.82
C ALA A 142 7.57 -27.42 24.83
N ALA A 143 8.31 -28.37 24.24
CA ALA A 143 9.31 -28.08 23.22
C ALA A 143 8.69 -27.57 21.90
N ALA A 144 7.55 -28.15 21.47
CA ALA A 144 6.87 -27.78 20.23
C ALA A 144 6.19 -26.40 20.27
N MET A 145 5.88 -25.88 21.47
CA MET A 145 5.31 -24.54 21.65
C MET A 145 6.32 -23.41 21.47
N VAL A 146 7.61 -23.69 21.58
CA VAL A 146 8.67 -22.69 21.42
C VAL A 146 8.87 -22.41 19.92
N PRO A 147 8.78 -21.14 19.46
CA PRO A 147 9.09 -20.79 18.08
C PRO A 147 10.55 -21.08 17.73
N ASP A 148 10.78 -21.74 16.60
CA ASP A 148 12.12 -21.93 16.06
C ASP A 148 12.65 -20.62 15.47
N MET A 149 13.78 -20.16 16.00
CA MET A 149 14.45 -18.91 15.59
C MET A 149 15.61 -19.16 14.61
N THR A 150 15.82 -20.40 14.16
CA THR A 150 16.82 -20.69 13.14
C THR A 150 16.46 -19.94 11.84
N PRO A 151 17.43 -19.24 11.21
CA PRO A 151 17.17 -18.54 9.97
C PRO A 151 16.88 -19.55 8.86
N PHE A 152 16.06 -19.12 7.89
CA PHE A 152 15.82 -19.95 6.72
C PHE A 152 17.12 -20.25 5.96
N PRO A 153 17.24 -21.46 5.37
CA PRO A 153 18.46 -21.86 4.67
C PRO A 153 18.71 -20.96 3.45
N ALA A 154 19.96 -20.54 3.27
CA ALA A 154 20.37 -19.66 2.17
C ALA A 154 20.11 -20.27 0.77
N ASN A 155 19.98 -21.60 0.67
CA ASN A 155 19.73 -22.32 -0.58
C ASN A 155 18.25 -22.36 -1.00
N ARG A 156 17.37 -21.60 -0.33
CA ARG A 156 15.96 -21.46 -0.74
C ARG A 156 15.86 -20.47 -1.91
N TYR A 157 15.94 -21.00 -3.12
CA TYR A 157 15.76 -20.19 -4.33
C TYR A 157 14.28 -19.89 -4.58
N MET A 158 14.00 -18.68 -5.08
CA MET A 158 12.68 -18.36 -5.61
C MET A 158 12.45 -19.14 -6.91
N ALA A 159 11.21 -19.56 -7.14
CA ALA A 159 10.83 -20.13 -8.43
C ALA A 159 11.01 -19.06 -9.52
N THR A 160 11.88 -19.34 -10.48
CA THR A 160 12.14 -18.52 -11.65
C THR A 160 11.20 -18.91 -12.80
N LEU A 161 10.95 -17.98 -13.74
CA LEU A 161 10.12 -18.24 -14.91
C LEU A 161 10.68 -19.36 -15.80
N THR A 162 12.00 -19.47 -15.87
CA THR A 162 12.72 -20.49 -16.63
C THR A 162 13.56 -21.37 -15.69
N PRO A 163 13.73 -22.66 -16.00
CA PRO A 163 14.63 -23.53 -15.23
C PRO A 163 16.10 -23.08 -15.36
N PRO A 164 17.00 -23.54 -14.45
CA PRO A 164 18.42 -23.24 -14.53
C PRO A 164 19.07 -23.75 -15.82
N ILE A 165 19.98 -22.95 -16.39
CA ILE A 165 20.74 -23.31 -17.60
C ILE A 165 21.94 -24.19 -17.20
N GLU A 166 22.08 -25.33 -17.87
CA GLU A 166 23.21 -26.25 -17.66
C GLU A 166 24.56 -25.58 -17.97
N GLY A 167 25.52 -25.75 -17.05
CA GLY A 167 26.88 -25.21 -17.18
C GLY A 167 26.96 -23.68 -17.21
N TYR A 168 25.92 -22.95 -16.80
CA TYR A 168 25.94 -21.48 -16.84
C TYR A 168 27.11 -20.88 -16.07
N ILE A 169 27.40 -21.40 -14.87
CA ILE A 169 28.50 -20.92 -14.03
C ILE A 169 29.86 -21.14 -14.71
N GLU A 170 30.03 -22.27 -15.42
CA GLU A 170 31.27 -22.58 -16.16
C GLU A 170 31.45 -21.62 -17.33
N LYS A 171 30.39 -21.41 -18.13
CA LYS A 171 30.38 -20.46 -19.23
C LYS A 171 30.70 -19.03 -18.78
N VAL A 172 30.14 -18.60 -17.64
CA VAL A 172 30.44 -17.28 -17.05
C VAL A 172 31.89 -17.18 -16.58
N ARG A 173 32.41 -18.22 -15.93
CA ARG A 173 33.82 -18.27 -15.50
C ARG A 173 34.76 -18.24 -16.70
N ASP A 174 34.45 -18.96 -17.77
CA ASP A 174 35.26 -19.00 -18.99
C ASP A 174 35.22 -17.68 -19.75
N ALA A 175 34.06 -17.02 -19.80
CA ALA A 175 33.94 -15.66 -20.34
C ALA A 175 34.77 -14.66 -19.52
N ALA A 176 34.65 -14.68 -18.18
CA ALA A 176 35.40 -13.78 -17.30
C ALA A 176 36.92 -13.95 -17.47
N LYS A 177 37.42 -15.19 -17.58
CA LYS A 177 38.83 -15.48 -17.87
C LYS A 177 39.30 -14.94 -19.22
N LYS A 178 38.44 -14.93 -20.25
CA LYS A 178 38.77 -14.37 -21.58
C LYS A 178 38.89 -12.85 -21.56
N HIS A 179 38.11 -12.17 -20.71
CA HIS A 179 38.09 -10.70 -20.64
C HIS A 179 39.11 -10.11 -19.67
N SER A 180 39.50 -10.82 -18.61
CA SER A 180 40.46 -10.32 -17.60
C SER A 180 41.91 -10.13 -18.12
N VAL A 181 42.26 -10.70 -19.27
CA VAL A 181 43.63 -10.63 -19.83
C VAL A 181 43.86 -9.37 -20.68
N LYS A 182 42.82 -8.58 -21.02
CA LYS A 182 42.93 -7.50 -22.02
C LYS A 182 43.11 -6.06 -21.50
N GLU A 183 43.09 -5.81 -20.20
CA GLU A 183 43.37 -4.45 -19.67
C GLU A 183 44.75 -4.39 -19.00
N LYS A 184 45.79 -4.14 -19.80
CA LYS A 184 46.95 -3.40 -19.29
C LYS A 184 46.51 -1.95 -19.15
N LEU A 185 46.40 -1.46 -17.92
CA LEU A 185 46.26 -0.04 -17.59
C LEU A 185 47.27 0.76 -18.44
N ARG A 186 46.76 1.69 -19.25
CA ARG A 186 47.52 2.76 -19.88
C ARG A 186 47.06 4.07 -19.27
#